data_AF-A0A814LK88-F1
#
_entry.id   AF-A0A814LK88-F1
#
_cell.length_a   1.000
_cell.length_b   1.000
_cell.length_c   1.000
_cell.angle_alpha   90.00
_cell.angle_beta   90.00
_cell.angle_gamma   90.00
#
_symmetry.space_group_name_H-M   'P 1'
#
loop_
_entity.id
_entity.type
_entity.pdbx_description
1 polymer ?
#
loop_
_entity_poly.entity_id
_entity_poly.type
_entity_poly.pdbx_seq_one_letter_code
_entity_poly.pdbx_strand_id
1 'polypeptide(L)'
;MTSERIRNFAQHTIQAGQILLNSANDISNINQQVQANRDLPNMQANLALILQNTNNLLQRLDGIDERLNNIDERLDNIDERLDNIDERLDNIDERLDNIDERFDELVDHNDARMYELAIMTARAVNVSCVRLSSPIQWIKLDERPLPHHVPTLNDLYNLDRREVNDFLEYYNLQPGRSLKAERMTLGSFHGIPGFLE
;
A
#
# COMPACT_ATOMS: atom_id res chain seq x y z
N MET A 1 -119.78 -38.82 0.33
CA MET A 1 -118.68 -38.16 -0.41
C MET A 1 -118.16 -36.87 0.25
N THR A 2 -118.99 -36.06 0.91
CA THR A 2 -118.57 -34.79 1.54
C THR A 2 -117.67 -34.96 2.76
N SER A 3 -117.96 -35.94 3.64
CA SER A 3 -117.18 -36.19 4.86
C SER A 3 -115.73 -36.61 4.61
N GLU A 4 -115.47 -37.40 3.56
CA GLU A 4 -114.13 -37.91 3.23
C GLU A 4 -113.23 -36.83 2.63
N ARG A 5 -113.77 -35.95 1.78
CA ARG A 5 -113.05 -34.76 1.28
C ARG A 5 -112.65 -33.81 2.41
N ILE A 6 -113.55 -33.59 3.38
CA ILE A 6 -113.27 -32.78 4.57
C ILE A 6 -112.17 -33.44 5.42
N ARG A 7 -112.22 -34.76 5.60
CA ARG A 7 -111.20 -35.52 6.34
C ARG A 7 -109.82 -35.45 5.68
N ASN A 8 -109.74 -35.60 4.35
CA ASN A 8 -108.48 -35.48 3.60
C ASN A 8 -107.93 -34.06 3.64
N PHE A 9 -108.79 -33.04 3.50
CA PHE A 9 -108.38 -31.64 3.66
C PHE A 9 -107.79 -31.39 5.06
N ALA A 10 -108.47 -31.87 6.11
CA ALA A 10 -107.99 -31.75 7.49
C ALA A 10 -106.61 -32.45 7.69
N GLN A 11 -106.42 -33.64 7.14
CA GLN A 11 -105.13 -34.34 7.20
C GLN A 11 -104.01 -33.59 6.45
N HIS A 12 -104.29 -33.08 5.25
CA HIS A 12 -103.32 -32.25 4.52
C HIS A 12 -102.98 -30.96 5.28
N THR A 13 -103.95 -30.31 5.92
CA THR A 13 -103.67 -29.12 6.75
C THR A 13 -102.83 -29.44 7.98
N ILE A 14 -103.03 -30.61 8.61
CA ILE A 14 -102.21 -31.06 9.74
C ILE A 14 -100.78 -31.36 9.26
N GLN A 15 -100.62 -32.07 8.14
CA GLN A 15 -99.31 -32.34 7.55
C GLN A 15 -98.59 -31.05 7.15
N ALA A 16 -99.30 -30.11 6.52
CA ALA A 16 -98.75 -28.79 6.19
C ALA A 16 -98.31 -28.04 7.45
N GLY A 17 -99.11 -28.07 8.52
CA GLY A 17 -98.74 -27.50 9.82
C GLY A 17 -97.47 -28.14 10.41
N GLN A 18 -97.33 -29.46 10.31
CA GLN A 18 -96.15 -30.19 10.78
C GLN A 18 -94.89 -29.80 9.98
N ILE A 19 -95.01 -29.68 8.65
CA ILE A 19 -93.90 -29.25 7.78
C ILE A 19 -93.47 -27.83 8.15
N LEU A 20 -94.44 -26.91 8.32
CA LEU A 20 -94.14 -25.53 8.72
C LEU A 20 -93.45 -25.47 10.08
N LEU A 21 -93.86 -26.30 11.04
CA LEU A 21 -93.21 -26.38 12.35
C LEU A 21 -91.77 -26.87 12.24
N ASN A 22 -91.53 -27.91 11.44
CA ASN A 22 -90.18 -28.43 11.19
C ASN A 22 -89.31 -27.37 10.50
N SER A 23 -89.82 -26.70 9.46
CA SER A 23 -89.10 -25.61 8.79
C SER A 23 -88.82 -24.43 9.72
N ALA A 24 -89.72 -24.09 10.63
CA ALA A 24 -89.48 -23.05 11.63
C ALA A 24 -88.34 -23.45 12.59
N ASN A 25 -88.26 -24.73 12.97
CA ASN A 25 -87.16 -25.24 13.77
C ASN A 25 -85.83 -25.23 12.99
N ASP A 26 -85.83 -25.64 11.72
CA ASP A 26 -84.65 -25.61 10.86
C ASP A 26 -84.13 -24.17 10.68
N ILE A 27 -85.03 -23.20 10.43
CA ILE A 27 -84.67 -21.78 10.34
C ILE A 27 -84.09 -21.28 11.67
N SER A 28 -84.66 -21.69 12.80
CA SER A 28 -84.13 -21.35 14.13
C SER A 28 -82.70 -21.88 14.31
N ASN A 29 -82.46 -23.14 13.93
CA ASN A 29 -81.14 -23.77 14.00
C ASN A 29 -80.13 -23.09 13.06
N ILE A 30 -80.54 -22.77 11.83
CA ILE A 30 -79.71 -22.02 10.86
C ILE A 30 -79.36 -20.65 11.41
N ASN A 31 -80.32 -19.92 11.97
CA ASN A 31 -80.07 -18.62 12.60
C ASN A 31 -79.09 -18.72 13.77
N GLN A 32 -79.21 -19.75 14.60
CA GLN A 32 -78.24 -20.00 15.67
C GLN A 32 -76.84 -20.29 15.12
N GLN A 33 -76.71 -21.09 14.05
CA GLN A 33 -75.43 -21.36 13.39
C GLN A 33 -74.82 -20.10 12.76
N VAL A 34 -75.61 -19.28 12.07
CA VAL A 34 -75.16 -18.00 11.50
C VAL A 34 -74.71 -17.04 12.59
N GLN A 35 -75.42 -16.98 13.71
CA GLN A 35 -75.03 -16.18 14.88
C GLN A 35 -73.83 -16.76 15.64
N ALA A 36 -73.57 -18.06 15.53
CA ALA A 36 -72.39 -18.73 16.07
C ALA A 36 -71.15 -18.57 15.18
N ASN A 37 -71.34 -18.20 13.90
CA ASN A 37 -70.27 -17.86 12.94
C ASN A 37 -69.61 -16.49 13.25
N ARG A 38 -69.30 -16.27 14.54
CA ARG A 38 -68.75 -15.03 15.14
C ARG A 38 -67.27 -14.81 14.85
N ASP A 39 -66.67 -15.63 14.00
CA ASP A 39 -65.25 -15.55 13.69
C ASP A 39 -64.95 -14.54 12.57
N LEU A 40 -65.97 -14.07 11.83
CA LEU A 40 -65.79 -13.05 10.80
C LEU A 40 -65.20 -11.74 11.35
N PRO A 41 -65.72 -11.17 12.47
CA PRO A 41 -65.10 -10.03 13.14
C PRO A 41 -63.66 -10.30 13.62
N ASN A 42 -63.38 -11.50 14.13
CA ASN A 42 -62.04 -11.87 14.58
C ASN A 42 -61.05 -11.94 13.40
N MET A 43 -61.48 -12.52 12.26
CA MET A 43 -60.70 -12.53 11.03
C MET A 43 -60.45 -11.13 10.49
N GLN A 44 -61.46 -10.24 10.54
CA GLN A 44 -61.30 -8.84 10.15
C GLN A 44 -60.27 -8.11 11.03
N ALA A 45 -60.32 -8.32 12.36
CA ALA A 45 -59.35 -7.76 13.29
C ALA A 45 -57.92 -8.29 13.02
N ASN A 46 -57.78 -9.59 12.78
CA ASN A 46 -56.49 -10.20 12.45
C ASN A 46 -55.91 -9.66 11.14
N LEU A 47 -56.74 -9.51 10.10
CA LEU A 47 -56.32 -8.90 8.82
C LEU A 47 -55.88 -7.44 9.01
N ALA A 48 -56.59 -6.66 9.82
CA ALA A 48 -56.20 -5.29 10.12
C ALA A 48 -54.83 -5.23 10.83
N LEU A 49 -54.59 -6.12 11.80
CA LEU A 49 -53.30 -6.23 12.49
C LEU A 49 -52.17 -6.65 11.52
N ILE A 50 -52.43 -7.60 10.64
CA ILE A 50 -51.47 -8.03 9.61
C ILE A 50 -51.12 -6.86 8.70
N LEU A 51 -52.11 -6.11 8.20
CA LEU A 51 -51.87 -4.93 7.36
C LEU A 51 -51.02 -3.88 8.08
N GLN A 52 -51.30 -3.63 9.35
CA GLN A 52 -50.50 -2.71 10.17
C GLN A 52 -49.04 -3.18 10.30
N ASN A 53 -48.83 -4.47 10.59
CA ASN A 53 -47.49 -5.05 10.71
C ASN A 53 -46.73 -5.01 9.38
N THR A 54 -47.41 -5.32 8.27
CA THR A 54 -46.83 -5.22 6.92
C THR A 54 -46.41 -3.79 6.60
N ASN A 55 -47.25 -2.80 6.91
CA ASN A 55 -46.90 -1.39 6.71
C ASN A 55 -45.68 -0.97 7.55
N ASN A 56 -45.59 -1.44 8.81
CA ASN A 56 -44.42 -1.17 9.64
C ASN A 56 -43.15 -1.83 9.07
N LEU A 57 -43.25 -3.05 8.55
CA LEU A 57 -42.14 -3.73 7.90
C LEU A 57 -41.66 -2.97 6.66
N LEU A 58 -42.58 -2.48 5.81
CA LEU A 58 -42.24 -1.67 4.64
C LEU A 58 -41.47 -0.41 5.05
N GLN A 59 -41.93 0.34 6.04
CA GLN A 59 -41.23 1.52 6.54
C GLN A 59 -39.81 1.20 7.08
N ARG A 60 -39.65 0.03 7.72
CA ARG A 60 -38.33 -0.42 8.18
C ARG A 60 -37.41 -0.81 7.03
N LEU A 61 -37.96 -1.38 5.95
CA LEU A 61 -37.20 -1.70 4.74
C LEU A 61 -36.76 -0.43 4.02
N ASP A 62 -37.65 0.57 3.88
CA ASP A 62 -37.30 1.88 3.33
C ASP A 62 -36.13 2.51 4.10
N GLY A 63 -36.18 2.45 5.44
CA GLY A 63 -35.08 2.94 6.29
C GLY A 63 -33.80 2.09 6.23
N ILE A 64 -33.87 0.82 5.81
CA ILE A 64 -32.69 0.01 5.52
C ILE A 64 -32.09 0.43 4.17
N ASP A 65 -32.91 0.63 3.15
CA ASP A 65 -32.47 1.05 1.83
C ASP A 65 -31.76 2.42 1.88
N GLU A 66 -32.30 3.39 2.63
CA GLU A 66 -31.63 4.69 2.86
C GLU A 66 -30.26 4.52 3.52
N ARG A 67 -30.14 3.62 4.50
CA ARG A 67 -28.87 3.35 5.19
C ARG A 67 -27.87 2.66 4.29
N LEU A 68 -28.31 1.77 3.41
CA LEU A 68 -27.45 1.09 2.44
C LEU A 68 -26.92 2.09 1.40
N ASN A 69 -27.77 2.96 0.87
CA ASN A 69 -27.34 4.04 -0.04
C ASN A 69 -26.29 4.95 0.61
N ASN A 70 -26.47 5.30 1.89
CA ASN A 70 -25.46 6.08 2.62
C ASN A 70 -24.13 5.32 2.83
N ILE A 71 -24.20 4.00 3.03
CA ILE A 71 -23.00 3.16 3.13
C ILE A 71 -22.27 3.15 1.79
N ASP A 72 -22.98 2.98 0.68
CA ASP A 72 -22.40 2.98 -0.66
C ASP A 72 -21.69 4.31 -0.95
N GLU A 73 -22.35 5.45 -0.70
CA GLU A 73 -21.71 6.77 -0.84
C GLU A 73 -20.45 6.92 0.03
N ARG A 74 -20.45 6.37 1.25
CA ARG A 74 -19.27 6.41 2.12
C ARG A 74 -18.15 5.51 1.64
N LEU A 75 -18.46 4.39 1.00
CA LEU A 75 -17.46 3.51 0.41
C LEU A 75 -16.83 4.17 -0.82
N ASP A 76 -17.62 4.79 -1.70
CA ASP A 76 -17.09 5.56 -2.83
C ASP A 76 -16.12 6.65 -2.36
N ASN A 77 -16.48 7.39 -1.31
CA ASN A 77 -15.58 8.40 -0.70
C ASN A 77 -14.32 7.80 -0.06
N ILE A 78 -14.37 6.55 0.41
CA ILE A 78 -13.18 5.86 0.94
C ILE A 78 -12.27 5.48 -0.22
N ASP A 79 -12.81 4.95 -1.31
CA ASP A 79 -12.05 4.55 -2.49
C ASP A 79 -11.32 5.77 -3.10
N GLU A 80 -12.00 6.90 -3.29
CA GLU A 80 -11.36 8.15 -3.76
C GLU A 80 -10.21 8.61 -2.86
N ARG A 81 -10.36 8.44 -1.54
CA ARG A 81 -9.30 8.80 -0.58
C ARG A 81 -8.12 7.85 -0.63
N LEU A 82 -8.35 6.56 -0.92
CA LEU A 82 -7.29 5.58 -1.08
C LEU A 82 -6.51 5.85 -2.36
N ASP A 83 -7.20 6.13 -3.47
CA ASP A 83 -6.54 6.53 -4.73
C ASP A 83 -5.64 7.76 -4.54
N ASN A 84 -6.11 8.77 -3.81
CA ASN A 84 -5.27 9.95 -3.49
C ASN A 84 -4.06 9.62 -2.59
N ILE A 85 -4.20 8.64 -1.69
CA ILE A 85 -3.08 8.20 -0.86
C ILE A 85 -2.03 7.50 -1.73
N ASP A 86 -2.45 6.64 -2.66
CA ASP A 86 -1.55 5.93 -3.57
C ASP A 86 -0.77 6.92 -4.44
N GLU A 87 -1.44 7.92 -5.06
CA GLU A 87 -0.76 8.97 -5.84
C GLU A 87 0.28 9.75 -5.01
N ARG A 88 -0.02 9.99 -3.73
CA ARG A 88 0.91 10.69 -2.83
C ARG A 88 2.09 9.83 -2.44
N LEU A 89 1.91 8.52 -2.33
CA LEU A 89 3.00 7.57 -2.04
C LEU A 89 3.93 7.46 -3.26
N ASP A 90 3.38 7.35 -4.48
CA ASP A 90 4.17 7.36 -5.71
C ASP A 90 5.05 8.63 -5.82
N ASN A 91 4.49 9.81 -5.50
CA ASN A 91 5.26 11.06 -5.49
C ASN A 91 6.36 11.08 -4.41
N ILE A 92 6.13 10.44 -3.26
CA ILE A 92 7.15 10.33 -2.21
C ILE A 92 8.29 9.45 -2.69
N ASP A 93 8.00 8.31 -3.33
CA ASP A 93 9.01 7.40 -3.86
C ASP A 93 9.88 8.08 -4.92
N GLU A 94 9.29 8.79 -5.89
CA GLU A 94 10.05 9.56 -6.88
C GLU A 94 10.98 10.62 -6.25
N ARG A 95 10.52 11.25 -5.17
CA ARG A 95 11.34 12.25 -4.44
C ARG A 95 12.47 11.61 -3.67
N LEU A 96 12.29 10.40 -3.15
CA LEU A 96 13.34 9.65 -2.47
C LEU A 96 14.40 9.18 -3.46
N ASP A 97 14.00 8.66 -4.62
CA ASP A 97 14.91 8.29 -5.70
C ASP A 97 15.79 9.49 -6.12
N ASN A 98 15.20 10.67 -6.29
CA ASN A 98 15.96 11.87 -6.62
C ASN A 98 16.93 12.31 -5.49
N ILE A 99 16.57 12.09 -4.22
CA ILE A 99 17.45 12.39 -3.09
C ILE A 99 18.64 11.43 -3.09
N ASP A 100 18.42 10.14 -3.35
CA ASP A 100 19.48 9.15 -3.42
C ASP A 100 20.46 9.46 -4.55
N GLU A 101 19.97 9.78 -5.76
CA GLU A 101 20.82 10.23 -6.89
C GLU A 101 21.70 11.43 -6.51
N ARG A 102 21.11 12.44 -5.88
CA ARG A 102 21.84 13.64 -5.45
C ARG A 102 22.84 13.35 -4.33
N PHE A 103 22.57 12.35 -3.49
CA PHE A 103 23.48 11.95 -2.43
C PHE A 103 24.67 11.19 -3.01
N ASP A 104 24.45 10.29 -3.97
CA ASP A 104 25.51 9.60 -4.70
C ASP A 104 26.41 10.60 -5.44
N GLU A 105 25.84 11.57 -6.15
CA GLU A 105 26.61 12.66 -6.78
C GLU A 105 27.45 13.45 -5.77
N LEU A 106 26.90 13.72 -4.58
CA LEU A 106 27.61 14.44 -3.53
C LEU A 106 28.76 13.61 -2.94
N VAL A 107 28.56 12.30 -2.75
CA VAL A 107 29.61 11.38 -2.28
C VAL A 107 30.74 11.32 -3.30
N ASP A 108 30.43 11.07 -4.57
CA ASP A 108 31.41 11.02 -5.66
C ASP A 108 32.20 12.34 -5.78
N HIS A 109 31.50 13.47 -5.70
CA HIS A 109 32.15 14.78 -5.73
C HIS A 109 33.07 15.01 -4.53
N ASN A 110 32.64 14.60 -3.33
CA ASN A 110 33.46 14.74 -2.13
C ASN A 110 34.67 13.81 -2.15
N ASP A 111 34.53 12.57 -2.62
CA ASP A 111 35.63 11.63 -2.76
C ASP A 111 36.68 12.15 -3.75
N ALA A 112 36.26 12.71 -4.88
CA ALA A 112 37.16 13.35 -5.83
C ALA A 112 37.92 14.54 -5.19
N ARG A 113 37.23 15.39 -4.41
CA ARG A 113 37.87 16.52 -3.72
C ARG A 113 38.81 16.08 -2.61
N MET A 114 38.48 15.00 -1.89
CA MET A 114 39.37 14.42 -0.88
C MET A 114 40.64 13.86 -1.52
N TYR A 115 40.51 13.15 -2.64
CA TYR A 115 41.64 12.67 -3.41
C TYR A 115 42.55 13.81 -3.89
N GLU A 116 41.98 14.87 -4.46
CA GLU A 116 42.74 16.05 -4.89
C GLU A 116 43.46 16.73 -3.72
N LEU A 117 42.79 16.91 -2.58
CA LEU A 117 43.38 17.51 -1.38
C LEU A 117 44.53 16.67 -0.82
N ALA A 118 44.41 15.34 -0.81
CA ALA A 118 45.48 14.43 -0.38
C ALA A 118 46.72 14.55 -1.27
N ILE A 119 46.54 14.65 -2.60
CA ILE A 119 47.66 14.89 -3.53
C ILE A 119 48.30 16.25 -3.28
N MET A 120 47.50 17.31 -3.20
CA MET A 120 48.02 18.68 -3.03
C MET A 120 48.80 18.84 -1.72
N THR A 121 48.29 18.30 -0.62
CA THR A 121 48.94 18.39 0.70
C THR A 121 50.27 17.63 0.73
N ALA A 122 50.32 16.41 0.19
CA ALA A 122 51.56 15.64 0.11
C ALA A 122 52.59 16.34 -0.80
N ARG A 123 52.17 16.82 -1.98
CA ARG A 123 53.04 17.57 -2.90
C ARG A 123 53.61 18.83 -2.24
N ALA A 124 52.79 19.58 -1.50
CA ALA A 124 53.23 20.79 -0.81
C ALA A 124 54.35 20.50 0.21
N VAL A 125 54.28 19.38 0.93
CA VAL A 125 55.36 18.92 1.83
C VAL A 125 56.61 18.52 1.02
N ASN A 126 56.42 17.81 -0.09
CA ASN A 126 57.50 17.29 -0.92
C ASN A 126 58.29 18.38 -1.67
N VAL A 127 57.83 19.62 -1.75
CA VAL A 127 58.63 20.76 -2.26
C VAL A 127 59.95 20.90 -1.49
N SER A 128 60.00 20.47 -0.23
CA SER A 128 61.22 20.47 0.60
C SER A 128 62.19 19.30 0.32
N CYS A 129 61.82 18.35 -0.54
CA CYS A 129 62.62 17.16 -0.88
C CYS A 129 63.77 17.47 -1.84
N VAL A 130 64.82 18.13 -1.33
CA VAL A 130 65.98 18.57 -2.12
C VAL A 130 67.31 17.89 -1.74
N ARG A 131 67.32 17.05 -0.70
CA ARG A 131 68.50 16.29 -0.26
C ARG A 131 68.19 14.80 -0.24
N LEU A 132 69.20 13.96 -0.41
CA LEU A 132 69.04 12.50 -0.37
C LEU A 132 68.41 12.01 0.96
N SER A 133 68.66 12.71 2.07
CA SER A 133 68.06 12.41 3.37
C SER A 133 66.66 13.04 3.59
N SER A 134 66.12 13.80 2.63
CA SER A 134 64.81 14.42 2.79
C SER A 134 63.71 13.36 2.87
N PRO A 135 62.79 13.46 3.84
CA PRO A 135 61.68 12.53 3.95
C PRO A 135 60.65 12.77 2.85
N ILE A 136 60.12 11.70 2.25
CA ILE A 136 59.04 11.79 1.26
C ILE A 136 57.70 11.61 1.97
N GLN A 137 56.80 12.57 1.79
CA GLN A 137 55.39 12.39 2.10
C GLN A 137 54.71 11.64 0.95
N TRP A 138 54.46 10.36 1.14
CA TRP A 138 53.73 9.54 0.16
C TRP A 138 52.24 9.86 0.19
N ILE A 139 51.64 9.94 -0.99
CA ILE A 139 50.20 10.07 -1.18
C ILE A 139 49.58 8.70 -0.88
N LYS A 140 48.66 8.60 0.08
CA LYS A 140 47.89 7.39 0.35
C LYS A 140 46.50 7.60 -0.26
N LEU A 141 46.11 6.75 -1.21
CA LEU A 141 44.84 6.96 -1.93
C LEU A 141 43.64 6.56 -1.06
N ASP A 142 43.78 5.44 -0.32
CA ASP A 142 42.73 4.87 0.52
C ASP A 142 43.32 4.24 1.80
N GLU A 143 42.64 3.24 2.36
CA GLU A 143 43.16 2.40 3.44
C GLU A 143 44.27 1.43 3.02
N ARG A 144 44.47 1.24 1.70
CA ARG A 144 45.50 0.33 1.15
C ARG A 144 46.91 0.76 1.61
N PRO A 145 47.74 -0.17 2.12
CA PRO A 145 49.11 0.14 2.51
C PRO A 145 49.94 0.52 1.28
N LEU A 146 50.99 1.31 1.48
CA LEU A 146 51.97 1.59 0.43
C LEU A 146 52.66 0.28 0.00
N PRO A 147 52.98 0.10 -1.29
CA PRO A 147 53.64 -1.10 -1.79
C PRO A 147 54.96 -1.42 -1.08
N HIS A 148 55.77 -0.37 -0.83
CA HIS A 148 57.10 -0.49 -0.23
C HIS A 148 57.36 0.60 0.81
N HIS A 149 58.26 0.33 1.76
CA HIS A 149 58.68 1.33 2.75
C HIS A 149 59.85 2.17 2.21
N VAL A 150 59.56 3.39 1.76
CA VAL A 150 60.52 4.27 1.08
C VAL A 150 60.54 5.64 1.76
N PRO A 151 61.15 5.78 2.95
CA PRO A 151 60.99 6.99 3.75
C PRO A 151 61.72 8.20 3.18
N THR A 152 62.79 8.03 2.40
CA THR A 152 63.63 9.16 1.94
C THR A 152 63.83 9.23 0.43
N LEU A 153 64.30 10.39 -0.03
CA LEU A 153 64.70 10.62 -1.43
C LEU A 153 65.78 9.64 -1.92
N ASN A 154 66.72 9.28 -1.05
CA ASN A 154 67.75 8.28 -1.36
C ASN A 154 67.12 6.91 -1.65
N ASP A 155 66.12 6.51 -0.87
CA ASP A 155 65.45 5.21 -1.03
C ASP A 155 64.71 5.16 -2.37
N LEU A 156 64.05 6.26 -2.77
CA LEU A 156 63.42 6.40 -4.08
C LEU A 156 64.42 6.22 -5.24
N TYR A 157 65.63 6.78 -5.12
CA TYR A 157 66.69 6.60 -6.12
C TYR A 157 67.26 5.17 -6.15
N ASN A 158 67.05 4.36 -5.11
CA ASN A 158 67.55 3.00 -5.03
C ASN A 158 66.51 1.94 -5.40
N LEU A 159 65.22 2.30 -5.57
CA LEU A 159 64.17 1.36 -5.97
C LEU A 159 64.47 0.65 -7.28
N ASP A 160 64.35 -0.67 -7.31
CA ASP A 160 64.45 -1.42 -8.55
C ASP A 160 63.23 -1.22 -9.45
N ARG A 161 63.27 -1.77 -10.67
CA ARG A 161 62.19 -1.59 -11.65
C ARG A 161 60.87 -2.21 -11.20
N ARG A 162 60.91 -3.33 -10.48
CA ARG A 162 59.71 -3.99 -9.97
C ARG A 162 59.07 -3.12 -8.90
N GLU A 163 59.87 -2.63 -7.95
CA GLU A 163 59.37 -1.80 -6.85
C GLU A 163 58.77 -0.48 -7.34
N VAL A 164 59.41 0.17 -8.34
CA VAL A 164 58.84 1.37 -8.98
C VAL A 164 57.51 1.05 -9.67
N ASN A 165 57.44 -0.07 -10.40
CA ASN A 165 56.21 -0.47 -11.08
C ASN A 165 55.07 -0.79 -10.12
N ASP A 166 55.35 -1.38 -8.95
CA ASP A 166 54.33 -1.61 -7.91
C ASP A 166 53.73 -0.27 -7.43
N PHE A 167 54.55 0.79 -7.32
CA PHE A 167 54.04 2.15 -7.03
C PHE A 167 53.28 2.75 -8.21
N LEU A 168 53.76 2.60 -9.44
CA LEU A 168 53.04 3.12 -10.61
C LEU A 168 51.67 2.47 -10.76
N GLU A 169 51.56 1.16 -10.52
CA GLU A 169 50.28 0.45 -10.48
C GLU A 169 49.39 0.96 -9.33
N TYR A 170 49.96 1.14 -8.13
CA TYR A 170 49.23 1.68 -6.98
C TYR A 170 48.60 3.06 -7.29
N TYR A 171 49.31 3.93 -8.02
CA TYR A 171 48.84 5.25 -8.43
C TYR A 171 48.15 5.30 -9.80
N ASN A 172 47.98 4.15 -10.47
CA ASN A 172 47.45 4.05 -11.83
C ASN A 172 48.18 4.99 -12.84
N LEU A 173 49.51 5.04 -12.74
CA LEU A 173 50.40 5.83 -13.59
C LEU A 173 50.97 4.96 -14.72
N GLN A 174 51.14 5.57 -15.89
CA GLN A 174 51.69 4.86 -17.04
C GLN A 174 53.21 4.64 -16.88
N PRO A 175 53.70 3.40 -17.05
CA PRO A 175 55.13 3.12 -16.94
C PRO A 175 55.94 3.70 -18.10
N GLY A 176 57.14 4.16 -17.77
CA GLY A 176 58.09 4.72 -18.73
C GLY A 176 58.87 3.66 -19.51
N ARG A 177 59.61 4.10 -20.54
CA ARG A 177 60.43 3.21 -21.38
C ARG A 177 61.74 2.74 -20.72
N SER A 178 62.10 3.30 -19.56
CA SER A 178 63.30 2.96 -18.79
C SER A 178 63.06 3.21 -17.30
N LEU A 179 63.89 2.59 -16.45
CA LEU A 179 63.83 2.80 -15.00
C LEU A 179 63.97 4.28 -14.60
N LYS A 180 64.84 5.02 -15.30
CA LYS A 180 64.96 6.47 -15.08
C LYS A 180 63.65 7.19 -15.39
N ALA A 181 62.99 6.86 -16.50
CA ALA A 181 61.72 7.47 -16.87
C ALA A 181 60.59 7.10 -15.89
N GLU A 182 60.52 5.85 -15.44
CA GLU A 182 59.55 5.39 -14.44
C GLU A 182 59.72 6.12 -13.10
N ARG A 183 60.97 6.29 -12.64
CA ARG A 183 61.27 7.09 -11.43
C ARG A 183 60.97 8.58 -11.63
N MET A 184 61.18 9.13 -12.83
CA MET A 184 60.76 10.50 -13.16
C MET A 184 59.24 10.62 -13.02
N THR A 185 58.46 9.76 -13.68
CA THR A 185 57.00 9.75 -13.55
C THR A 185 56.54 9.70 -12.10
N LEU A 186 57.12 8.82 -11.30
CA LEU A 186 56.79 8.69 -9.88
C LEU A 186 57.17 9.94 -9.06
N GLY A 187 58.40 10.44 -9.21
CA GLY A 187 58.87 11.63 -8.50
C GLY A 187 58.13 12.91 -8.89
N SER A 188 57.80 13.08 -10.18
CA SER A 188 56.98 14.20 -10.66
C SER A 188 55.56 14.12 -10.08
N PHE A 189 54.96 12.92 -10.04
CA PHE A 189 53.65 12.73 -9.44
C PHE A 189 53.61 13.11 -7.96
N HIS A 190 54.70 12.94 -7.21
CA HIS A 190 54.81 13.35 -5.81
C HIS A 190 55.24 14.81 -5.63
N GLY A 191 55.46 15.57 -6.71
CA GLY A 191 55.84 16.98 -6.64
C GLY A 191 57.27 17.21 -6.13
N ILE A 192 58.14 16.21 -6.27
CA ILE A 192 59.52 16.29 -5.78
C ILE A 192 60.35 17.13 -6.77
N PRO A 193 60.99 18.24 -6.36
CA PRO A 193 61.63 19.19 -7.28
C PRO A 193 62.65 18.58 -8.25
N GLY A 194 63.45 17.61 -7.80
CA GLY A 194 64.47 16.96 -8.64
C GLY A 194 63.94 16.10 -9.79
N PHE A 195 62.62 15.92 -9.89
CA PHE A 195 61.95 15.13 -10.92
C PHE A 195 60.92 15.95 -11.71
N LEU A 196 60.78 17.26 -11.47
CA LEU A 196 59.94 18.12 -12.28
C LEU A 196 60.73 18.53 -13.54
N GLU A 197 60.09 18.51 -14.71
CA GLU A 197 60.65 19.07 -15.95
C GLU A 197 60.73 20.59 -15.91
#